data_AF-A0A2X1NG26-F1
#
_entry.id   AF-A0A2X1NG26-F1
#
_cell.length_a   1.000
_cell.length_b   1.000
_cell.length_c   1.000
_cell.angle_alpha   90.00
_cell.angle_beta   90.00
_cell.angle_gamma   90.00
#
_symmetry.space_group_name_H-M   'P 1'
#
loop_
_entity.id
_entity.type
_entity.pdbx_description
1 polymer ?
#
loop_
_entity_poly.entity_id
_entity_poly.type
_entity_poly.pdbx_seq_one_letter_code
_entity_poly.pdbx_strand_id
1 'polypeptide(L)' 'MLYGDVPLISVETLQRLRDAKPQGGIGLLTVKLDDPTGYGRITRENGKVTGIVSTKMPPTEQRQIQEINTGILMPTAQI' A
#
# COMPACT_ATOMS: atom_id res chain seq x y z
N MET A 1 -7.51 -0.46 8.80
CA MET A 1 -8.33 0.61 8.23
C MET A 1 -8.84 0.15 6.88
N LEU A 2 -10.14 0.33 6.65
CA LEU A 2 -10.84 -0.01 5.40
C LEU A 2 -11.67 1.21 4.98
N TYR A 3 -12.08 1.24 3.71
CA TYR A 3 -12.92 2.29 3.15
C TYR A 3 -14.26 1.71 2.72
N GLY A 4 -15.36 2.38 3.11
CA GLY A 4 -16.72 1.90 2.86
C GLY A 4 -17.14 1.94 1.39
N ASP A 5 -16.44 2.71 0.57
CA ASP A 5 -16.62 2.85 -0.88
C ASP A 5 -15.80 1.84 -1.71
N VAL A 6 -15.05 0.93 -1.06
CA VAL A 6 -14.31 -0.17 -1.72
C VAL A 6 -14.89 -1.52 -1.28
N PRO A 7 -16.11 -1.89 -1.74
CA PRO A 7 -16.85 -3.03 -1.18
C PRO A 7 -16.34 -4.40 -1.63
N LEU A 8 -15.53 -4.46 -2.68
CA LEU A 8 -15.08 -5.73 -3.28
C LEU A 8 -13.82 -6.32 -2.63
N ILE A 9 -13.33 -5.75 -1.54
CA ILE A 9 -12.19 -6.31 -0.81
C ILE A 9 -12.57 -7.67 -0.20
N SER A 10 -11.86 -8.73 -0.57
CA SER A 10 -12.17 -10.08 -0.07
C SER A 10 -11.63 -10.33 1.32
N VAL A 11 -12.33 -11.15 2.10
CA VAL A 11 -11.88 -11.63 3.42
C VAL A 11 -10.53 -12.33 3.31
N GLU A 12 -10.32 -13.15 2.27
CA GLU A 12 -9.06 -13.84 2.01
C GLU A 12 -7.89 -12.87 1.83
N THR A 13 -8.10 -11.74 1.13
CA THR A 13 -7.07 -10.72 0.97
C THR A 13 -6.73 -10.06 2.31
N LEU A 14 -7.72 -9.81 3.16
CA LEU A 14 -7.49 -9.26 4.50
C LEU A 14 -6.76 -10.24 5.43
N GLN A 15 -7.03 -11.54 5.32
CA GLN A 15 -6.32 -12.58 6.04
C GLN A 15 -4.85 -12.64 5.62
N ARG A 16 -4.56 -12.66 4.32
CA ARG A 16 -3.18 -12.59 3.80
C ARG A 16 -2.46 -11.33 4.27
N LEU A 17 -3.14 -10.19 4.30
CA LEU A 17 -2.58 -8.94 4.82
C LEU A 17 -2.23 -9.04 6.32
N ARG A 18 -3.12 -9.64 7.12
CA ARG A 18 -2.88 -9.88 8.55
C ARG A 18 -1.68 -10.79 8.76
N ASP A 19 -1.59 -11.86 7.99
CA ASP A 19 -0.54 -12.88 8.15
C ASP A 19 0.83 -12.38 7.65
N ALA A 20 0.84 -11.47 6.66
CA ALA A 20 2.04 -10.80 6.18
C ALA A 20 2.52 -9.63 7.06
N LYS A 21 1.68 -9.14 7.98
CA LYS A 21 2.04 -8.04 8.88
C LYS A 21 3.13 -8.48 9.87
N PRO A 22 4.27 -7.77 9.96
CA PRO A 22 5.28 -8.07 10.98
C PRO A 22 4.80 -7.70 12.39
N GLN A 23 5.31 -8.40 13.41
CA GLN A 23 5.08 -8.04 14.81
C GLN A 23 5.54 -6.60 15.08
N GLY A 24 4.70 -5.81 15.76
CA GLY A 24 4.98 -4.40 16.05
C GLY A 24 4.94 -3.46 14.84
N GLY A 25 4.72 -3.96 13.62
CA GLY A 25 4.70 -3.15 12.41
C GLY A 25 3.31 -2.95 11.82
N ILE A 26 3.31 -2.58 10.53
CA ILE A 26 2.12 -2.27 9.74
C ILE A 26 2.10 -3.17 8.51
N GLY A 27 0.94 -3.77 8.24
CA GLY A 27 0.65 -4.43 6.97
C GLY A 27 0.07 -3.39 6.02
N LEU A 28 0.61 -3.31 4.80
CA LEU A 28 0.15 -2.38 3.76
C LEU A 28 -0.32 -3.18 2.55
N LEU A 29 -1.56 -2.94 2.11
CA LEU A 29 -2.08 -3.54 0.88
C LEU A 29 -1.69 -2.67 -0.33
N THR A 30 -1.03 -3.28 -1.29
CA THR A 30 -0.58 -2.63 -2.53
C THR A 30 -1.16 -3.34 -3.74
N VAL A 31 -1.16 -2.66 -4.89
CA VAL A 31 -1.56 -3.25 -6.16
C VAL A 31 -0.64 -2.74 -7.25
N LYS A 32 -0.39 -3.56 -8.28
CA LYS A 32 0.32 -3.13 -9.49
C LYS A 32 -0.72 -2.77 -10.55
N LEU A 33 -0.59 -1.56 -11.11
CA LEU A 33 -1.43 -1.06 -12.20
C LEU A 33 -0.56 -0.72 -13.40
N ASP A 34 -1.07 -0.95 -14.61
CA ASP A 34 -0.38 -0.56 -15.84
C ASP A 34 -0.24 0.96 -15.95
N ASP A 35 -1.33 1.68 -15.61
CA ASP A 35 -1.32 3.14 -15.44
C ASP A 35 -1.51 3.49 -13.95
N PRO A 36 -0.44 3.90 -13.26
CA PRO A 36 -0.52 4.26 -11.86
C PRO A 36 -0.89 5.75 -11.66
N THR A 37 -1.18 6.53 -12.72
CA THR A 37 -1.49 7.97 -12.63
C THR A 37 -2.58 8.27 -11.59
N GLY A 38 -2.37 9.30 -10.75
CA GLY A 38 -3.33 9.67 -9.70
C GLY A 38 -3.17 8.96 -8.35
N TYR A 39 -2.29 7.94 -8.23
CA TYR A 39 -2.05 7.22 -6.96
C TYR A 39 -0.73 7.55 -6.25
N GLY A 40 -0.63 7.24 -4.96
CA GLY A 40 0.65 7.25 -4.24
C GLY A 40 1.51 6.03 -4.60
N ARG A 41 2.80 6.22 -4.90
CA ARG A 41 3.73 5.15 -5.34
C ARG A 41 4.47 4.52 -4.18
N ILE A 42 4.61 3.20 -4.17
CA ILE A 42 5.36 2.48 -3.14
C ILE A 42 6.85 2.48 -3.47
N THR A 43 7.70 3.07 -2.63
CA THR A 43 9.15 2.93 -2.75
C THR A 43 9.63 1.75 -1.92
N ARG A 44 10.61 1.01 -2.46
CA ARG A 44 11.20 -0.14 -1.79
C ARG A 44 12.73 -0.11 -1.85
N GLU A 45 13.34 -0.57 -0.77
CA GLU A 45 14.78 -0.85 -0.69
C GLU A 45 14.96 -2.26 -0.13
N ASN A 46 15.74 -3.11 -0.81
CA ASN A 46 15.97 -4.50 -0.41
C ASN A 46 14.66 -5.28 -0.12
N GLY A 47 13.63 -5.04 -0.95
CA GLY A 47 12.30 -5.65 -0.82
C GLY A 47 11.39 -5.05 0.25
N LYS A 48 11.90 -4.15 1.11
CA LYS A 48 11.13 -3.51 2.18
C LYS A 48 10.55 -2.18 1.71
N VAL A 49 9.31 -1.90 2.11
CA VAL A 49 8.68 -0.59 1.85
C VAL A 49 9.38 0.49 2.65
N THR A 50 9.82 1.56 1.99
CA THR A 50 10.51 2.71 2.62
C THR A 50 9.67 3.97 2.62
N GLY A 51 8.63 4.05 1.80
CA GLY A 51 7.82 5.25 1.71
C GLY A 51 6.71 5.18 0.67
N ILE A 52 5.94 6.26 0.61
CA ILE A 52 4.88 6.49 -0.37
C ILE A 52 5.11 7.86 -1.00
N VAL A 53 5.35 7.90 -2.30
CA VAL A 53 5.55 9.16 -3.05
C VAL A 53 4.20 9.70 -3.50
N SER A 54 3.92 10.96 -3.18
CA SER A 54 2.66 11.62 -3.52
C SER A 54 2.60 12.02 -4.99
N THR A 55 1.40 12.00 -5.57
CA THR A 55 1.13 12.47 -6.95
C THR A 55 1.44 13.95 -7.16
N LYS A 56 1.36 14.74 -6.08
CA LYS A 56 1.62 16.18 -6.10
C LYS A 56 3.10 16.51 -6.14
N MET A 57 3.98 15.52 -5.95
CA MET A 57 5.42 15.73 -6.04
C MET A 57 5.86 15.89 -7.51
N PRO A 58 6.90 16.69 -7.77
CA PRO A 58 7.43 16.91 -9.11
C PRO A 58 7.81 15.57 -9.79
N PRO A 59 7.88 15.55 -11.13
CA PRO A 59 8.25 14.34 -11.86
C PRO A 59 9.62 13.83 -11.44
N THR A 60 9.66 12.60 -10.91
CA THR A 60 10.88 11.84 -10.60
C THR A 60 10.82 10.48 -11.29
N GLU A 61 11.94 9.77 -11.34
CA GLU A 61 11.99 8.37 -11.81
C GLU A 61 10.97 7.47 -11.11
N GLN A 62 10.60 7.82 -9.87
CA GLN A 62 9.62 7.11 -9.05
C GLN A 62 8.19 7.13 -9.64
N ARG A 63 7.88 7.99 -10.63
CA ARG A 63 6.57 7.96 -11.32
C ARG A 63 6.36 6.69 -12.13
N GLN A 64 7.45 6.03 -12.56
CA GLN A 64 7.41 4.77 -13.32
C GLN A 64 7.11 3.54 -12.45
N ILE A 65 7.07 3.71 -11.12
CA ILE A 65 6.68 2.65 -10.22
C ILE A 65 5.20 2.31 -10.48
N GLN A 66 4.91 1.07 -10.82
CA GLN A 66 3.55 0.57 -11.06
C GLN A 66 2.85 0.11 -9.78
N GLU A 67 3.61 -0.13 -8.70
CA GLU A 67 3.06 -0.49 -7.40
C GLU A 67 2.53 0.75 -6.67
N ILE A 68 1.23 0.73 -6.36
CA ILE A 68 0.54 1.85 -5.73
C ILE A 68 0.00 1.50 -4.34
N ASN A 69 -0.18 2.54 -3.54
CA ASN A 69 -0.85 2.47 -2.25
C ASN A 69 -2.36 2.44 -2.42
N THR A 70 -3.03 1.42 -1.86
CA THR A 70 -4.50 1.33 -1.82
C THR A 70 -5.13 2.14 -0.69
N GLY A 71 -4.32 2.59 0.28
CA GLY A 71 -4.76 3.20 1.53
C GLY A 71 -5.18 2.19 2.61
N ILE A 72 -5.41 0.93 2.24
CA ILE A 72 -5.76 -0.13 3.19
C ILE A 72 -4.50 -0.54 3.96
N LEU A 73 -4.54 -0.36 5.28
CA LEU A 73 -3.44 -0.68 6.17
C LEU A 73 -3.93 -1.37 7.45
N MET A 74 -3.10 -2.24 8.01
CA MET A 74 -3.35 -2.95 9.26
C MET A 74 -2.21 -2.64 10.24
N PRO A 75 -2.40 -1.69 11.18
CA PRO A 75 -1.37 -1.39 12.17
C PRO A 75 -1.41 -2.42 13.31
N THR A 76 -0.43 -2.38 14.19
CA THR A 76 -0.54 -3.03 15.50
C THR A 76 -1.42 -2.18 16.40
N ALA A 77 -2.43 -2.79 17.04
CA ALA A 77 -3.25 -2.09 18.01
C ALA A 77 -2.39 -1.76 19.22
N GLN A 78 -2.41 -0.49 19.64
CA GLN A 78 -1.94 -0.09 20.95
C GLN A 78 -3.19 -0.11 21.84
N ILE A 79 -3.28 -1.10 22.72
CA ILE A 79 -4.30 -1.21 23.77
C ILE A 79 -3.64 -0.83 25.07
#